data_AF-M7CMI4-F1
#
_entry.id   AF-M7CMI4-F1
#
_cell.length_a   1.000
_cell.length_b   1.000
_cell.length_c   1.000
_cell.angle_alpha   90.00
_cell.angle_beta   90.00
_cell.angle_gamma   90.00
#
_symmetry.space_group_name_H-M   'P 1'
#
loop_
_entity.id
_entity.type
_entity.pdbx_description
1 polymer ?
#
loop_
_entity_poly.entity_id
_entity_poly.type
_entity_poly.pdbx_seq_one_letter_code
_entity_poly.pdbx_strand_id
1 'polypeptide(L)'
;MEPNQNNWLRTNWIAKGNAQRIFVELKFTLRDCNSLPGVLGTCKETFNLYYYETDYDNGRNIRENQYVKIDTIAADESFTQGDLGERKMKLNTEVREIGPLSKKGFYLAFQDVGACIALVSVKVYYKKCWSIIENLAIFPDTVTGSEFSSLVEVRGTCVSSAEEEADNSPRMHCSAEGEWLVPIGKCICKAGYQQKGDTCEPTLIEKVLFFVSHDIANDPHWPGTANHGKWELRLAEPVDAADSGEAITEKDICAKVWLAKEGKLSCLKGIESNRRKCLDLLAPIKLKATGKLREGLLLWREKGG
;
A
#
# COMPACT_ATOMS: atom_id res chain seq x y z
N MET A 1 42.87 -15.94 35.39
CA MET A 1 41.70 -16.81 35.49
C MET A 1 41.15 -16.61 36.88
N GLU A 2 40.17 -15.73 37.00
CA GLU A 2 39.59 -15.35 38.28
C GLU A 2 38.30 -16.13 38.51
N PRO A 3 38.06 -16.66 39.72
CA PRO A 3 36.78 -17.26 40.08
C PRO A 3 35.69 -16.17 40.20
N ASN A 4 34.42 -16.56 40.05
CA ASN A 4 33.25 -15.70 40.28
C ASN A 4 33.21 -14.40 39.45
N GLN A 5 33.45 -14.50 38.15
CA GLN A 5 33.32 -13.36 37.23
C GLN A 5 31.87 -12.86 37.15
N ASN A 6 31.71 -11.54 37.04
CA ASN A 6 30.43 -10.87 36.85
C ASN A 6 30.65 -9.59 36.01
N ASN A 7 31.03 -9.78 34.75
CA ASN A 7 31.39 -8.68 33.86
C ASN A 7 30.18 -8.23 33.06
N TRP A 8 29.80 -6.96 33.19
CA TRP A 8 28.64 -6.39 32.50
C TRP A 8 29.04 -5.45 31.37
N LEU A 9 28.52 -5.70 30.18
CA LEU A 9 28.54 -4.78 29.04
C LEU A 9 27.11 -4.34 28.75
N ARG A 10 26.88 -3.04 28.56
CA ARG A 10 25.55 -2.49 28.29
C ARG A 10 25.58 -1.61 27.05
N THR A 11 24.50 -1.63 26.27
CA THR A 11 24.28 -0.68 25.18
C THR A 11 23.98 0.73 25.70
N ASN A 12 23.89 1.68 24.77
CA ASN A 12 23.18 2.94 25.01
C ASN A 12 21.66 2.70 25.05
N TRP A 13 20.91 3.73 25.42
CA TRP A 13 19.45 3.68 25.39
C TRP A 13 18.95 3.54 23.95
N ILE A 14 18.07 2.57 23.72
CA ILE A 14 17.49 2.28 22.41
C ILE A 14 16.02 2.71 22.45
N ALA A 15 15.67 3.67 21.58
CA ALA A 15 14.29 4.09 21.42
C ALA A 15 13.47 2.96 20.78
N LYS A 16 12.34 2.62 21.40
CA LYS A 16 11.42 1.58 20.88
C LYS A 16 10.66 2.06 19.65
N GLY A 17 10.29 3.33 19.63
CA GLY A 17 9.33 3.86 18.68
C GLY A 17 7.99 3.12 18.79
N ASN A 18 7.43 2.73 17.64
CA ASN A 18 6.16 2.02 17.57
C ASN A 18 6.29 0.50 17.67
N ALA A 19 7.51 -0.03 17.84
CA ALA A 19 7.74 -1.46 17.94
C ALA A 19 6.97 -2.06 19.13
N GLN A 20 6.30 -3.17 18.90
CA GLN A 20 5.72 -4.00 19.98
C GLN A 20 6.70 -5.08 20.39
N ARG A 21 7.35 -5.69 19.39
CA ARG A 21 8.32 -6.76 19.51
C ARG A 21 9.65 -6.34 18.90
N ILE A 22 10.74 -6.64 19.59
CA ILE A 22 12.10 -6.37 19.16
C ILE A 22 12.84 -7.69 19.00
N PHE A 23 13.65 -7.78 17.95
CA PHE A 23 14.55 -8.88 17.66
C PHE A 23 15.98 -8.41 17.93
N VAL A 24 16.73 -9.24 18.65
CA VAL A 24 18.14 -9.03 18.99
C VAL A 24 18.92 -10.14 18.31
N GLU A 25 19.62 -9.81 17.23
CA GLU A 25 20.55 -10.69 16.53
C GLU A 25 21.97 -10.43 17.04
N LEU A 26 22.59 -11.48 17.56
CA LEU A 26 23.94 -11.48 18.10
C LEU A 26 24.85 -12.27 17.16
N LYS A 27 25.98 -11.67 16.79
CA LYS A 27 27.08 -12.41 16.15
C LYS A 27 28.29 -12.40 17.07
N PHE A 28 28.83 -13.57 17.38
CA PHE A 28 29.92 -13.70 18.34
C PHE A 28 30.78 -14.93 18.06
N THR A 29 31.99 -14.95 18.61
CA THR A 29 32.85 -16.12 18.65
C THR A 29 33.04 -16.57 20.09
N LEU A 30 33.16 -17.87 20.29
CA LEU A 30 33.35 -18.46 21.60
C LEU A 30 34.43 -19.54 21.55
N ARG A 31 35.38 -19.46 22.48
CA ARG A 31 36.47 -20.43 22.60
C ARG A 31 36.08 -21.58 23.54
N ASP A 32 36.33 -22.80 23.10
CA ASP A 32 36.12 -24.01 23.90
C ASP A 32 37.00 -23.98 25.17
N CYS A 33 36.39 -24.22 26.33
CA CYS A 33 37.09 -24.24 27.62
C CYS A 33 38.17 -25.34 27.68
N ASN A 34 37.97 -26.48 27.00
CA ASN A 34 38.96 -27.57 26.93
C ASN A 34 40.23 -27.15 26.18
N SER A 35 40.14 -26.13 25.33
CA SER A 35 41.28 -25.57 24.61
C SER A 35 42.09 -24.56 25.42
N LEU A 36 41.68 -24.26 26.64
CA LEU A 36 42.33 -23.32 27.55
C LEU A 36 43.06 -24.08 28.66
N PRO A 37 44.39 -23.96 28.77
CA PRO A 37 45.14 -24.64 29.82
C PRO A 37 44.86 -24.01 31.19
N GLY A 38 44.47 -24.80 32.19
CA GLY A 38 44.36 -24.35 33.59
C GLY A 38 43.05 -23.68 34.01
N VAL A 39 41.97 -23.79 33.21
CA VAL A 39 40.66 -23.14 33.50
C VAL A 39 39.57 -24.05 34.07
N LEU A 40 39.89 -25.32 34.39
CA LEU A 40 38.88 -26.32 34.78
C LEU A 40 38.07 -25.83 36.00
N GLY A 41 36.76 -25.69 35.81
CA GLY A 41 35.80 -25.26 36.85
C GLY A 41 35.47 -23.77 36.86
N THR A 42 36.31 -22.90 36.30
CA THR A 42 36.05 -21.44 36.23
C THR A 42 35.57 -20.97 34.85
N CYS A 43 35.97 -21.65 33.77
CA CYS A 43 35.58 -21.28 32.42
C CYS A 43 34.13 -21.67 32.12
N LYS A 44 33.44 -20.82 31.37
CA LYS A 44 32.08 -21.02 30.87
C LYS A 44 32.04 -20.88 29.35
N GLU A 45 31.06 -21.52 28.74
CA GLU A 45 30.82 -21.48 27.28
C GLU A 45 29.49 -20.80 26.97
N THR A 46 29.05 -19.94 27.88
CA THR A 46 27.80 -19.19 27.78
C THR A 46 27.95 -17.80 28.38
N PHE A 47 27.11 -16.88 27.92
CA PHE A 47 26.92 -15.57 28.53
C PHE A 47 25.41 -15.29 28.62
N ASN A 48 25.01 -14.39 29.50
CA ASN A 48 23.60 -14.06 29.68
C ASN A 48 23.25 -12.77 28.95
N LEU A 49 22.09 -12.75 28.30
CA LEU A 49 21.50 -11.57 27.68
C LEU A 49 20.35 -11.05 28.55
N TYR A 50 20.29 -9.73 28.76
CA TYR A 50 19.30 -9.05 29.59
C TYR A 50 18.75 -7.81 28.90
N TYR A 51 17.58 -7.34 29.34
CA TYR A 51 17.04 -6.03 28.99
C TYR A 51 16.47 -5.29 30.20
N TYR A 52 16.35 -3.96 30.05
CA TYR A 52 15.67 -3.10 31.02
C TYR A 52 14.90 -2.00 30.29
N GLU A 53 13.60 -1.94 30.51
CA GLU A 53 12.70 -0.94 29.93
C GLU A 53 12.65 0.35 30.76
N THR A 54 12.68 1.50 30.09
CA THR A 54 12.55 2.81 30.76
C THR A 54 12.05 3.88 29.78
N ASP A 55 11.34 4.87 30.32
CA ASP A 55 10.82 5.99 29.56
C ASP A 55 11.89 7.06 29.23
N TYR A 56 13.05 7.00 29.89
CA TYR A 56 14.13 7.99 29.80
C TYR A 56 15.50 7.35 29.72
N ASP A 57 16.47 8.08 29.17
CA ASP A 57 17.88 7.69 29.23
C ASP A 57 18.42 7.92 30.66
N ASN A 58 18.49 6.85 31.44
CA ASN A 58 18.90 6.85 32.84
C ASN A 58 20.44 6.91 33.02
N GLY A 59 21.21 7.13 31.96
CA GLY A 59 22.66 7.32 32.05
C GLY A 59 23.38 6.09 32.61
N ARG A 60 24.12 6.23 33.72
CA ARG A 60 24.90 5.13 34.35
C ARG A 60 24.24 4.47 35.56
N ASN A 61 23.06 4.93 36.00
CA ASN A 61 22.47 4.54 37.28
C ASN A 61 21.45 3.40 37.17
N ILE A 62 21.81 2.30 36.52
CA ILE A 62 20.93 1.11 36.43
C ILE A 62 21.56 -0.01 37.24
N ARG A 63 20.83 -0.52 38.24
CA ARG A 63 21.29 -1.63 39.09
C ARG A 63 21.06 -2.97 38.40
N GLU A 64 21.95 -3.93 38.66
CA GLU A 64 21.89 -5.28 38.07
C GLU A 64 20.53 -5.97 38.31
N ASN A 65 19.92 -5.76 39.47
CA ASN A 65 18.62 -6.36 39.83
C ASN A 65 17.40 -5.78 39.10
N GLN A 66 17.57 -4.71 38.33
CA GLN A 66 16.48 -4.12 37.53
C GLN A 66 16.38 -4.77 36.16
N TYR A 67 17.45 -5.43 35.71
CA TYR A 67 17.46 -6.13 34.43
C TYR A 67 16.63 -7.40 34.50
N VAL A 68 15.88 -7.65 33.43
CA VAL A 68 15.17 -8.91 33.20
C VAL A 68 16.01 -9.78 32.28
N LYS A 69 16.25 -11.03 32.71
CA LYS A 69 17.01 -11.99 31.90
C LYS A 69 16.19 -12.40 30.68
N ILE A 70 16.79 -12.27 29.49
CA ILE A 70 16.21 -12.76 28.24
C ILE A 70 16.53 -14.24 28.10
N ASP A 71 17.81 -14.58 28.06
CA ASP A 71 18.27 -15.95 27.90
C ASP A 71 19.75 -16.13 28.32
N THR A 72 20.16 -17.38 28.46
CA THR A 72 21.56 -17.79 28.46
C THR A 72 21.97 -18.16 27.04
N ILE A 73 22.86 -17.39 26.43
CA ILE A 73 23.31 -17.59 25.06
C ILE A 73 24.50 -18.56 25.05
N ALA A 74 24.38 -19.61 24.25
CA ALA A 74 25.43 -20.59 23.97
C ALA A 74 25.87 -20.48 22.51
N ALA A 75 27.06 -20.97 22.20
CA ALA A 75 27.51 -21.11 20.82
C ALA A 75 27.03 -22.45 20.22
N ASP A 76 26.55 -22.43 18.98
CA ASP A 76 26.36 -23.65 18.18
C ASP A 76 27.71 -24.30 17.87
N GLU A 77 28.72 -23.47 17.57
CA GLU A 77 30.07 -23.90 17.27
C GLU A 77 31.11 -23.11 18.08
N SER A 78 31.95 -23.82 18.82
CA SER A 78 33.12 -23.27 19.51
C SER A 78 34.42 -23.54 18.73
N PHE A 79 35.38 -22.63 18.86
CA PHE A 79 36.71 -22.79 18.26
C PHE A 79 37.76 -23.24 19.30
N THR A 80 38.73 -24.02 18.83
CA THR A 80 39.78 -24.66 19.65
C THR A 80 41.17 -24.11 19.32
N GLN A 81 42.21 -24.61 20.01
CA GLN A 81 43.60 -24.25 19.71
C GLN A 81 44.04 -24.70 18.30
N GLY A 82 43.49 -25.79 17.77
CA GLY A 82 43.73 -26.25 16.40
C GLY A 82 43.19 -25.26 15.37
N ASP A 83 41.96 -24.77 15.59
CA ASP A 83 41.31 -23.80 14.70
C ASP A 83 42.07 -22.46 14.66
N LEU A 84 42.65 -22.04 15.79
CA LEU A 84 43.54 -20.87 15.85
C LEU A 84 44.81 -21.05 15.00
N GLY A 85 45.37 -22.26 14.95
CA GLY A 85 46.50 -22.60 14.10
C GLY A 85 46.18 -22.47 12.60
N GLU A 86 44.93 -22.75 12.23
CA GLU A 86 44.41 -22.59 10.87
C GLU A 86 43.82 -21.20 10.58
N ARG A 87 43.84 -20.29 11.56
CA ARG A 87 43.18 -18.97 11.51
C ARG A 87 41.69 -19.03 11.18
N LYS A 88 41.01 -20.12 11.58
CA LYS A 88 39.57 -20.29 11.42
C LYS A 88 38.89 -19.92 12.73
N MET A 89 38.12 -18.83 12.73
CA MET A 89 37.23 -18.49 13.83
C MET A 89 35.81 -18.89 13.46
N LYS A 90 35.09 -19.51 14.40
CA LYS A 90 33.70 -19.93 14.19
C LYS A 90 32.76 -18.84 14.67
N LEU A 91 32.02 -18.26 13.72
CA LEU A 91 31.09 -17.17 13.97
C LEU A 91 29.69 -17.73 14.22
N ASN A 92 29.18 -17.53 15.42
CA ASN A 92 27.84 -17.93 15.83
C ASN A 92 26.85 -16.79 15.56
N THR A 93 25.60 -17.14 15.23
CA THR A 93 24.50 -16.17 15.09
C THR A 93 23.31 -16.62 15.90
N GLU A 94 22.92 -15.84 16.90
CA GLU A 94 21.80 -16.13 17.80
C GLU A 94 20.78 -15.01 17.73
N VAL A 95 19.50 -15.36 17.60
CA VAL A 95 18.40 -14.38 17.57
C VAL A 95 17.48 -14.61 18.75
N ARG A 96 17.19 -13.54 19.49
CA ARG A 96 16.20 -13.55 20.58
C ARG A 96 15.17 -12.46 20.41
N GLU A 97 13.97 -12.73 20.88
CA GLU A 97 12.84 -11.80 20.83
C GLU A 97 12.57 -11.23 22.22
N ILE A 98 12.23 -9.94 22.28
CA ILE A 98 11.73 -9.29 23.49
C ILE A 98 10.42 -8.55 23.19
N GLY A 99 9.48 -8.62 24.12
CA GLY A 99 8.22 -7.88 24.07
C GLY A 99 7.04 -8.71 24.60
N PRO A 100 5.84 -8.09 24.67
CA PRO A 100 5.54 -6.71 24.29
C PRO A 100 6.23 -5.69 25.21
N LEU A 101 6.92 -4.71 24.61
CA LEU A 101 7.54 -3.62 25.36
C LEU A 101 6.53 -2.48 25.59
N SER A 102 6.47 -1.99 26.83
CA SER A 102 5.50 -0.98 27.29
C SER A 102 6.08 0.43 27.42
N LYS A 103 7.41 0.55 27.54
CA LYS A 103 8.10 1.83 27.76
C LYS A 103 8.61 2.47 26.47
N LYS A 104 9.03 3.73 26.54
CA LYS A 104 9.54 4.48 25.36
C LYS A 104 10.84 3.92 24.78
N GLY A 105 11.62 3.20 25.58
CA GLY A 105 12.85 2.56 25.14
C GLY A 105 13.40 1.56 26.15
N PHE A 106 14.56 1.02 25.84
CA PHE A 106 15.18 -0.03 26.65
C PHE A 106 16.71 -0.03 26.49
N TYR A 107 17.38 -0.71 27.42
CA TYR A 107 18.79 -1.08 27.29
C TYR A 107 18.91 -2.58 27.10
N LEU A 108 19.94 -3.01 26.36
CA LEU A 108 20.41 -4.38 26.39
C LEU A 108 21.67 -4.46 27.25
N ALA A 109 21.81 -5.57 27.95
CA ALA A 109 22.99 -5.87 28.74
C ALA A 109 23.45 -7.32 28.56
N PHE A 110 24.75 -7.51 28.60
CA PHE A 110 25.45 -8.77 28.40
C PHE A 110 26.26 -9.03 29.67
N GLN A 111 26.01 -10.17 30.29
CA GLN A 111 26.72 -10.59 31.50
C GLN A 111 27.59 -11.79 31.19
N ASP A 112 28.89 -11.60 31.33
CA ASP A 112 29.88 -12.66 31.26
C ASP A 112 30.21 -13.16 32.69
N VAL A 113 30.13 -14.48 32.85
CA VAL A 113 30.38 -15.21 34.11
C VAL A 113 31.65 -16.06 34.04
N GLY A 114 32.51 -15.85 33.04
CA GLY A 114 33.81 -16.51 32.91
C GLY A 114 34.05 -17.17 31.54
N ALA A 115 33.43 -16.67 30.47
CA ALA A 115 33.58 -17.16 29.12
C ALA A 115 34.66 -16.41 28.34
N CYS A 116 35.30 -17.11 27.39
CA CYS A 116 36.21 -16.50 26.43
C CYS A 116 35.42 -16.16 25.15
N ILE A 117 34.74 -15.02 25.19
CA ILE A 117 33.82 -14.54 24.15
C ILE A 117 34.35 -13.28 23.46
N ALA A 118 34.11 -13.18 22.15
CA ALA A 118 34.18 -11.92 21.42
C ALA A 118 32.83 -11.62 20.74
N LEU A 119 32.16 -10.56 21.19
CA LEU A 119 30.91 -10.08 20.59
C LEU A 119 31.25 -9.24 19.35
N VAL A 120 30.89 -9.73 18.17
CA VAL A 120 31.24 -9.13 16.87
C VAL A 120 30.18 -8.14 16.41
N SER A 121 28.90 -8.46 16.60
CA SER A 121 27.79 -7.60 16.19
C SER A 121 26.59 -7.78 17.10
N VAL A 122 25.89 -6.68 17.37
CA VAL A 122 24.58 -6.64 18.00
C VAL A 122 23.67 -5.85 17.08
N LYS A 123 22.70 -6.52 16.49
CA LYS A 123 21.71 -5.90 15.60
C LYS A 123 20.34 -5.98 16.26
N VAL A 124 19.77 -4.82 16.52
CA VAL A 124 18.45 -4.67 17.14
C VAL A 124 17.48 -4.14 16.09
N TYR A 125 16.37 -4.83 15.88
CA TYR A 125 15.39 -4.46 14.85
C TYR A 125 13.98 -4.89 15.25
N TYR A 126 12.97 -4.34 14.57
CA TYR A 126 11.60 -4.82 14.61
C TYR A 126 11.12 -5.06 13.19
N LYS A 127 10.05 -5.85 13.05
CA LYS A 127 9.45 -6.16 11.76
C LYS A 127 8.24 -5.26 11.53
N LYS A 128 8.00 -4.94 10.27
CA LYS A 128 6.80 -4.22 9.81
C LYS A 128 6.49 -4.65 8.39
N CYS A 129 5.22 -4.59 8.03
CA CYS A 129 4.81 -4.67 6.65
C CYS A 129 5.00 -3.30 5.99
N TRP A 130 5.78 -3.26 4.90
CA TRP A 130 6.06 -2.02 4.17
C TRP A 130 4.85 -1.56 3.38
N SER A 131 4.75 -0.26 3.13
CA SER A 131 3.65 0.29 2.34
C SER A 131 3.63 -0.32 0.93
N ILE A 132 2.44 -0.76 0.51
CA ILE A 132 2.19 -1.32 -0.82
C ILE A 132 0.90 -0.75 -1.40
N ILE A 133 0.75 -0.86 -2.72
CA ILE A 133 -0.53 -0.64 -3.40
C ILE A 133 -0.96 -2.00 -3.94
N GLU A 134 -2.16 -2.43 -3.58
CA GLU A 134 -2.74 -3.69 -4.05
C GLU A 134 -4.22 -3.43 -4.35
N ASN A 135 -4.72 -3.92 -5.48
CA ASN A 135 -6.12 -3.72 -5.88
C ASN A 135 -6.58 -2.25 -5.84
N LEU A 136 -5.74 -1.32 -6.30
CA LEU A 136 -5.96 0.14 -6.29
C LEU A 136 -6.18 0.73 -4.87
N ALA A 137 -5.75 0.02 -3.83
CA ALA A 137 -5.77 0.49 -2.46
C ALA A 137 -4.34 0.57 -1.89
N ILE A 138 -4.05 1.68 -1.22
CA ILE A 138 -2.80 1.92 -0.51
C ILE A 138 -2.93 1.32 0.89
N PHE A 139 -1.99 0.43 1.22
CA PHE A 139 -1.79 -0.10 2.57
C PHE A 139 -0.54 0.55 3.16
N PRO A 140 -0.64 1.25 4.30
CA PRO A 140 0.48 1.98 4.89
C PRO A 140 1.46 1.07 5.64
N ASP A 141 2.65 1.59 5.94
CA ASP A 141 3.60 0.95 6.85
C ASP A 141 2.91 0.54 8.16
N THR A 142 2.90 -0.76 8.45
CA THR A 142 2.20 -1.33 9.62
C THR A 142 3.16 -2.17 10.45
N VAL A 143 3.32 -1.80 11.73
CA VAL A 143 4.14 -2.57 12.68
C VAL A 143 3.44 -3.87 13.03
N THR A 144 4.21 -4.95 13.14
CA THR A 144 3.67 -6.27 13.51
C THR A 144 3.12 -6.29 14.94
N GLY A 145 2.22 -7.24 15.22
CA GLY A 145 1.64 -7.40 16.56
C GLY A 145 2.63 -7.92 17.60
N SER A 146 2.19 -7.98 18.86
CA SER A 146 3.02 -8.46 19.98
C SER A 146 3.22 -9.97 20.00
N GLU A 147 2.27 -10.73 19.47
CA GLU A 147 2.21 -12.20 19.53
C GLU A 147 2.75 -12.89 18.27
N PHE A 148 3.24 -14.13 18.41
CA PHE A 148 3.93 -14.85 17.34
C PHE A 148 2.98 -15.21 16.19
N SER A 149 1.70 -15.44 16.50
CA SER A 149 0.65 -15.71 15.51
C SER A 149 -0.27 -14.50 15.29
N SER A 150 0.18 -13.29 15.65
CA SER A 150 -0.63 -12.09 15.48
C SER A 150 -0.84 -11.73 14.01
N LEU A 151 -2.07 -11.34 13.68
CA LEU A 151 -2.46 -10.80 12.39
C LEU A 151 -3.11 -9.44 12.61
N VAL A 152 -2.44 -8.38 12.16
CA VAL A 152 -2.95 -7.01 12.29
C VAL A 152 -3.78 -6.70 11.04
N GLU A 153 -5.09 -6.61 11.21
CA GLU A 153 -6.00 -6.17 10.14
C GLU A 153 -5.77 -4.69 9.82
N VAL A 154 -5.61 -4.37 8.54
CA VAL A 154 -5.36 -3.02 8.03
C VAL A 154 -6.34 -2.73 6.91
N ARG A 155 -7.11 -1.65 7.08
CA ARG A 155 -7.97 -1.12 6.03
C ARG A 155 -7.15 -0.29 5.06
N GLY A 156 -7.25 -0.60 3.77
CA GLY A 156 -6.60 0.15 2.70
C GLY A 156 -7.35 1.45 2.40
N THR A 157 -6.65 2.41 1.80
CA THR A 157 -7.24 3.66 1.29
C THR A 157 -7.12 3.69 -0.22
N CYS A 158 -8.22 3.93 -0.95
CA CYS A 158 -8.17 3.97 -2.41
C CYS A 158 -7.17 5.02 -2.92
N VAL A 159 -6.47 4.68 -4.01
CA VAL A 159 -5.59 5.63 -4.71
C VAL A 159 -6.38 6.83 -5.24
N SER A 160 -5.68 7.89 -5.63
CA SER A 160 -6.31 9.07 -6.24
C SER A 160 -7.17 8.68 -7.44
N SER A 161 -8.35 9.27 -7.55
CA SER A 161 -9.33 8.98 -8.62
C SER A 161 -9.87 7.55 -8.64
N ALA A 162 -9.76 6.84 -7.52
CA ALA A 162 -10.47 5.58 -7.26
C ALA A 162 -11.50 5.74 -6.12
N GLU A 163 -12.42 4.80 -6.04
CA GLU A 163 -13.44 4.70 -5.00
C GLU A 163 -13.65 3.24 -4.58
N GLU A 164 -14.17 3.02 -3.37
CA GLU A 164 -14.48 1.67 -2.88
C GLU A 164 -15.64 1.11 -3.70
N GLU A 165 -15.52 -0.14 -4.15
CA GLU A 165 -16.67 -0.86 -4.71
C GLU A 165 -17.67 -1.17 -3.58
N ALA A 166 -18.96 -1.02 -3.84
CA ALA A 166 -20.01 -1.18 -2.83
C ALA A 166 -19.89 -2.54 -2.11
N ASP A 167 -19.95 -2.51 -0.77
CA ASP A 167 -19.79 -3.65 0.13
C ASP A 167 -18.43 -4.40 0.02
N ASN A 168 -17.42 -3.77 -0.60
CA ASN A 168 -16.15 -4.43 -0.91
C ASN A 168 -14.91 -3.62 -0.48
N SER A 169 -14.95 -3.05 0.74
CA SER A 169 -13.84 -2.24 1.27
C SER A 169 -12.51 -3.01 1.33
N PRO A 170 -11.40 -2.43 0.86
CA PRO A 170 -10.10 -3.08 0.80
C PRO A 170 -9.50 -3.28 2.19
N ARG A 171 -9.06 -4.51 2.50
CA ARG A 171 -8.42 -4.92 3.75
C ARG A 171 -7.30 -5.93 3.49
N MET A 172 -6.26 -5.88 4.32
CA MET A 172 -5.16 -6.85 4.34
C MET A 172 -4.78 -7.15 5.78
N HIS A 173 -4.02 -8.23 5.99
CA HIS A 173 -3.48 -8.59 7.30
C HIS A 173 -1.95 -8.57 7.25
N CYS A 174 -1.34 -7.90 8.22
CA CYS A 174 0.11 -7.91 8.42
C CYS A 174 0.48 -9.01 9.42
N SER A 175 1.34 -9.96 9.02
CA SER A 175 1.79 -11.08 9.85
C SER A 175 2.87 -10.67 10.87
N ALA A 176 3.12 -11.51 11.87
CA ALA A 176 4.21 -11.33 12.83
C ALA A 176 5.61 -11.28 12.16
N GLU A 177 5.74 -11.88 10.98
CA GLU A 177 6.95 -11.93 10.16
C GLU A 177 7.17 -10.66 9.33
N GLY A 178 6.20 -9.73 9.33
CA GLY A 178 6.26 -8.50 8.52
C GLY A 178 5.86 -8.73 7.06
N GLU A 179 5.03 -9.74 6.80
CA GLU A 179 4.51 -10.05 5.48
C GLU A 179 3.03 -9.71 5.36
N TRP A 180 2.67 -9.16 4.19
CA TRP A 180 1.28 -8.91 3.85
C TRP A 180 0.62 -10.21 3.38
N LEU A 181 -0.53 -10.54 3.97
CA LEU A 181 -1.34 -11.69 3.59
C LEU A 181 -2.42 -11.30 2.57
N VAL A 182 -3.23 -12.28 2.15
CA VAL A 182 -4.21 -12.18 1.06
C VAL A 182 -5.09 -10.92 1.16
N PRO A 183 -5.17 -10.11 0.10
CA PRO A 183 -6.04 -8.94 0.07
C PRO A 183 -7.52 -9.33 -0.04
N ILE A 184 -8.37 -8.60 0.67
CA ILE A 184 -9.82 -8.72 0.67
C ILE A 184 -10.40 -7.39 0.18
N GLY A 185 -11.23 -7.43 -0.86
CA GLY A 185 -11.80 -6.24 -1.46
C GLY A 185 -10.84 -5.44 -2.33
N LYS A 186 -11.36 -4.38 -2.95
CA LYS A 186 -10.65 -3.58 -3.95
C LYS A 186 -11.26 -2.20 -4.09
N CYS A 187 -10.49 -1.30 -4.69
CA CYS A 187 -11.00 -0.05 -5.24
C CYS A 187 -11.18 -0.17 -6.75
N ILE A 188 -12.03 0.69 -7.31
CA ILE A 188 -12.25 0.84 -8.74
C ILE A 188 -12.00 2.29 -9.14
N CYS A 189 -11.49 2.52 -10.36
CA CYS A 189 -11.35 3.89 -10.86
C CYS A 189 -12.71 4.56 -10.99
N LYS A 190 -12.78 5.83 -10.59
CA LYS A 190 -13.97 6.68 -10.75
C LYS A 190 -14.32 6.82 -12.22
N ALA A 191 -15.57 7.20 -12.50
CA ALA A 191 -16.00 7.51 -13.85
C ALA A 191 -15.08 8.56 -14.52
N GLY A 192 -14.67 8.30 -15.76
CA GLY A 192 -13.71 9.16 -16.49
C GLY A 192 -12.24 8.83 -16.26
N TYR A 193 -11.94 7.76 -15.50
CA TYR A 193 -10.60 7.26 -15.27
C TYR A 193 -10.49 5.78 -15.65
N GLN A 194 -9.30 5.35 -16.08
CA GLN A 194 -8.97 3.97 -16.37
C GLN A 194 -7.74 3.54 -15.57
N GLN A 195 -7.77 2.29 -15.12
CA GLN A 195 -6.63 1.71 -14.42
C GLN A 195 -5.45 1.54 -15.37
N LYS A 196 -4.30 2.07 -14.96
CA LYS A 196 -3.01 1.84 -15.60
C LYS A 196 -1.98 1.54 -14.51
N GLY A 197 -1.65 0.25 -14.39
CA GLY A 197 -0.90 -0.26 -13.25
C GLY A 197 -1.65 -0.01 -11.94
N ASP A 198 -0.96 0.64 -11.00
CA ASP A 198 -1.46 0.93 -9.65
C ASP A 198 -2.10 2.32 -9.53
N THR A 199 -2.41 2.95 -10.66
CA THR A 199 -2.97 4.31 -10.71
C THR A 199 -4.21 4.36 -11.59
N CYS A 200 -5.04 5.38 -11.35
CA CYS A 200 -6.17 5.73 -12.20
C CYS A 200 -5.81 6.98 -13.01
N GLU A 201 -5.63 6.83 -14.32
CA GLU A 201 -5.37 7.93 -15.24
C GLU A 201 -6.66 8.39 -15.93
N PRO A 202 -6.82 9.69 -16.23
CA PRO A 202 -7.97 10.16 -16.99
C PRO A 202 -8.07 9.45 -18.33
N THR A 203 -9.26 8.98 -18.70
CA THR A 203 -9.50 8.52 -20.05
C THR A 203 -9.61 9.74 -20.96
N LEU A 204 -8.61 9.93 -21.82
CA LEU A 204 -8.79 10.82 -22.96
C LEU A 204 -9.91 10.21 -23.80
N ILE A 205 -11.07 10.88 -23.83
CA ILE A 205 -12.09 10.61 -24.83
C ILE A 205 -11.50 11.08 -26.16
N GLU A 206 -10.61 10.29 -26.76
CA GLU A 206 -10.18 10.51 -28.14
C GLU A 206 -11.38 10.19 -29.04
N LYS A 207 -12.15 11.25 -29.33
CA LYS A 207 -13.15 11.33 -30.40
C LYS A 207 -14.19 10.19 -30.37
N VAL A 208 -15.36 10.50 -29.83
CA VAL A 208 -16.58 9.82 -30.32
C VAL A 208 -16.72 10.19 -31.80
N LEU A 209 -16.27 9.30 -32.68
CA LEU A 209 -16.51 9.38 -34.12
C LEU A 209 -17.98 9.07 -34.36
N PHE A 210 -18.81 10.12 -34.40
CA PHE A 210 -20.16 10.00 -34.90
C PHE A 210 -20.08 9.82 -36.43
N PHE A 211 -20.37 8.62 -36.91
CA PHE A 211 -20.67 8.42 -38.32
C PHE A 211 -22.07 8.97 -38.57
N VAL A 212 -22.15 10.16 -39.17
CA VAL A 212 -23.41 10.59 -39.79
C VAL A 212 -23.60 9.69 -41.02
N SER A 213 -24.59 8.80 -40.98
CA SER A 213 -24.99 8.02 -42.16
C SER A 213 -25.24 8.98 -43.32
N HIS A 214 -24.77 8.61 -44.52
CA HIS A 214 -25.00 9.37 -45.76
C HIS A 214 -26.50 9.62 -46.01
N ASP A 215 -27.38 8.79 -45.44
CA ASP A 215 -28.83 8.91 -45.57
C ASP A 215 -29.41 10.10 -44.79
N ILE A 216 -28.79 10.52 -43.69
CA ILE A 216 -29.23 11.69 -42.89
C ILE A 216 -28.90 13.01 -43.62
N ALA A 217 -27.80 13.03 -44.37
CA ALA A 217 -27.39 14.22 -45.14
C ALA A 217 -28.33 14.55 -46.31
N ASN A 218 -29.16 13.59 -46.72
CA ASN A 218 -30.09 13.71 -47.84
C ASN A 218 -31.56 13.78 -47.41
N ASP A 219 -31.87 13.85 -46.11
CA ASP A 219 -33.24 14.09 -45.64
C ASP A 219 -33.67 15.54 -45.97
N PRO A 220 -34.75 15.75 -46.75
CA PRO A 220 -35.24 17.09 -47.07
C PRO A 220 -35.75 17.90 -45.86
N HIS A 221 -35.95 17.28 -44.69
CA HIS A 221 -36.24 17.98 -43.43
C HIS A 221 -34.97 18.35 -42.65
N TRP A 222 -33.78 18.02 -43.17
CA TRP A 222 -32.51 18.45 -42.59
C TRP A 222 -32.29 19.95 -42.86
N PRO A 223 -32.09 20.79 -41.83
CA PRO A 223 -31.92 22.23 -41.98
C PRO A 223 -30.66 22.64 -42.75
N GLY A 224 -29.76 21.70 -43.05
CA GLY A 224 -28.54 21.92 -43.84
C GLY A 224 -28.69 21.75 -45.36
N THR A 225 -29.84 21.30 -45.87
CA THR A 225 -30.01 21.09 -47.34
C THR A 225 -30.02 22.40 -48.14
N ALA A 226 -30.35 23.53 -47.51
CA ALA A 226 -30.36 24.83 -48.19
C ALA A 226 -29.00 25.56 -48.21
N ASN A 227 -27.97 25.07 -47.52
CA ASN A 227 -26.68 25.75 -47.40
C ASN A 227 -25.52 24.75 -47.20
N HIS A 228 -25.15 24.05 -48.28
CA HIS A 228 -23.94 23.25 -48.30
C HIS A 228 -22.72 24.12 -47.94
N GLY A 229 -22.06 23.80 -46.82
CA GLY A 229 -20.77 24.38 -46.42
C GLY A 229 -20.79 25.45 -45.31
N LYS A 230 -21.96 25.84 -44.77
CA LYS A 230 -22.06 26.95 -43.80
C LYS A 230 -21.99 26.57 -42.31
N TRP A 231 -22.10 25.28 -41.98
CA TRP A 231 -22.13 24.79 -40.59
C TRP A 231 -20.95 23.87 -40.32
N GLU A 232 -20.33 23.99 -39.15
CA GLU A 232 -19.29 23.05 -38.68
C GLU A 232 -19.79 22.27 -37.46
N LEU A 233 -19.46 20.97 -37.43
CA LEU A 233 -19.68 20.12 -36.25
C LEU A 233 -18.66 20.50 -35.19
N ARG A 234 -19.13 20.87 -34.00
CA ARG A 234 -18.26 21.01 -32.82
C ARG A 234 -18.61 19.91 -31.85
N LEU A 235 -17.59 19.18 -31.39
CA LEU A 235 -17.71 18.34 -30.21
C LEU A 235 -18.08 19.26 -29.04
N ALA A 236 -19.21 18.98 -28.38
CA ALA A 236 -19.46 19.54 -27.07
C ALA A 236 -18.38 18.97 -26.14
N GLU A 237 -17.66 19.84 -25.44
CA GLU A 237 -16.80 19.41 -24.32
C GLU A 237 -17.65 18.64 -23.32
N PRO A 238 -17.09 17.63 -22.63
CA PRO A 238 -17.82 16.88 -21.63
C PRO A 238 -18.32 17.86 -20.56
N VAL A 239 -19.63 18.02 -20.46
CA VAL A 239 -20.25 18.71 -19.33
C VAL A 239 -19.95 17.82 -18.13
N ASP A 240 -19.20 18.33 -17.16
CA ASP A 240 -19.03 17.69 -15.86
C ASP A 240 -20.43 17.42 -15.30
N ALA A 241 -20.87 16.16 -15.37
CA ALA A 241 -22.10 15.71 -14.74
C ALA A 241 -21.86 15.65 -13.23
N ALA A 242 -21.83 16.82 -12.61
CA ALA A 242 -21.87 16.97 -11.17
C ALA A 242 -23.31 16.71 -10.68
N ASP A 243 -23.42 15.79 -9.73
CA ASP A 243 -24.49 15.64 -8.73
C ASP A 243 -25.94 15.84 -9.20
N SER A 244 -26.54 14.77 -9.71
CA SER A 244 -27.94 14.45 -9.40
C SER A 244 -28.16 12.95 -9.51
N GLY A 245 -28.44 12.31 -8.37
CA GLY A 245 -28.70 10.88 -8.26
C GLY A 245 -30.07 10.49 -8.80
N GLU A 246 -30.30 10.64 -10.11
CA GLU A 246 -31.52 10.17 -10.77
C GLU A 246 -31.17 9.09 -11.81
N ALA A 247 -31.73 7.90 -11.64
CA ALA A 247 -31.60 6.81 -12.59
C ALA A 247 -32.37 7.17 -13.87
N ILE A 248 -31.63 7.47 -14.94
CA ILE A 248 -32.19 7.78 -16.26
C ILE A 248 -32.83 6.49 -16.80
N THR A 249 -34.15 6.46 -16.94
CA THR A 249 -34.86 5.33 -17.54
C THR A 249 -34.97 5.50 -19.06
N GLU A 250 -35.08 4.39 -19.79
CA GLU A 250 -35.08 4.29 -21.27
C GLU A 250 -36.10 5.18 -22.01
N LYS A 251 -36.95 5.92 -21.29
CA LYS A 251 -37.93 6.88 -21.81
C LYS A 251 -37.43 8.34 -21.86
N ASP A 252 -36.29 8.66 -21.25
CA ASP A 252 -35.84 10.05 -21.08
C ASP A 252 -34.88 10.54 -22.18
N ILE A 253 -34.55 9.67 -23.14
CA ILE A 253 -33.65 10.00 -24.25
C ILE A 253 -34.44 10.61 -25.42
N CYS A 254 -34.92 11.83 -25.24
CA CYS A 254 -35.12 12.73 -26.37
C CYS A 254 -33.88 13.58 -26.47
N ALA A 255 -33.02 13.32 -27.46
CA ALA A 255 -31.91 14.18 -27.81
C ALA A 255 -32.42 15.61 -28.05
N LYS A 256 -32.33 16.46 -27.02
CA LYS A 256 -32.70 17.88 -27.09
C LYS A 256 -31.63 18.60 -27.90
N VAL A 257 -31.89 18.76 -29.20
CA VAL A 257 -31.12 19.66 -30.05
C VAL A 257 -31.51 21.10 -29.68
N TRP A 258 -30.55 21.85 -29.16
CA TRP A 258 -30.72 23.28 -28.86
C TRP A 258 -30.09 24.10 -29.99
N LEU A 259 -30.82 25.10 -30.49
CA LEU A 259 -30.28 26.14 -31.37
C LEU A 259 -30.05 27.41 -30.55
N ALA A 260 -28.83 27.92 -30.57
CA ALA A 260 -28.48 29.22 -30.01
C ALA A 260 -28.42 30.24 -31.16
N LYS A 261 -29.27 31.27 -31.09
CA LYS A 261 -29.13 32.47 -31.93
C LYS A 261 -29.12 33.68 -30.99
N GLU A 262 -28.05 34.48 -31.07
CA GLU A 262 -27.89 35.73 -30.31
C GLU A 262 -28.13 35.60 -28.79
N GLY A 263 -27.53 34.58 -28.16
CA GLY A 263 -27.48 34.49 -26.70
C GLY A 263 -28.78 34.07 -25.98
N LYS A 264 -29.81 33.59 -26.69
CA LYS A 264 -30.98 32.94 -26.08
C LYS A 264 -31.12 31.48 -26.53
N LEU A 265 -31.22 30.58 -25.54
CA LEU A 265 -31.58 29.16 -25.72
C LEU A 265 -33.10 29.02 -25.84
N SER A 266 -33.58 28.40 -26.92
CA SER A 266 -35.01 28.11 -27.08
C SER A 266 -35.21 26.67 -27.59
N CYS A 267 -36.07 25.90 -26.93
CA CYS A 267 -36.54 24.61 -27.43
C CYS A 267 -37.39 24.81 -28.70
N LEU A 268 -37.15 24.01 -29.74
CA LEU A 268 -38.00 23.94 -30.94
C LEU A 268 -39.42 23.47 -30.55
N LYS A 269 -40.31 24.43 -30.33
CA LYS A 269 -41.75 24.19 -30.21
C LYS A 269 -42.31 24.08 -31.62
N GLY A 270 -42.38 22.87 -32.17
CA GLY A 270 -42.82 22.70 -33.57
C GLY A 270 -43.02 21.28 -34.09
N ILE A 271 -43.05 20.24 -33.26
CA ILE A 271 -43.44 18.88 -33.71
C ILE A 271 -44.53 18.34 -32.79
N GLU A 272 -45.68 19.02 -32.78
CA GLU A 272 -46.95 18.39 -32.45
C GLU A 272 -47.55 17.85 -33.76
N SER A 273 -47.18 16.63 -34.13
CA SER A 273 -48.03 15.78 -34.96
C SER A 273 -47.43 14.37 -35.05
N ASN A 274 -48.12 13.44 -34.39
CA ASN A 274 -48.03 11.98 -34.51
C ASN A 274 -46.76 11.29 -33.97
N ARG A 275 -46.93 10.67 -32.79
CA ARG A 275 -46.01 9.74 -32.09
C ARG A 275 -45.40 8.60 -32.93
N ARG A 276 -45.87 8.36 -34.17
CA ARG A 276 -45.34 7.27 -35.02
C ARG A 276 -44.11 7.66 -35.84
N LYS A 277 -43.89 8.94 -36.17
CA LYS A 277 -42.76 9.32 -37.05
C LYS A 277 -41.40 9.43 -36.36
N CYS A 278 -41.35 9.64 -35.03
CA CYS A 278 -40.07 9.65 -34.30
C CYS A 278 -39.43 8.26 -34.20
N LEU A 279 -40.20 7.19 -34.37
CA LEU A 279 -39.68 5.82 -34.38
C LEU A 279 -39.04 5.44 -35.72
N ASP A 280 -39.50 6.02 -36.84
CA ASP A 280 -39.05 5.60 -38.18
C ASP A 280 -37.74 6.25 -38.64
N LEU A 281 -37.25 7.29 -37.95
CA LEU A 281 -35.94 7.89 -38.20
C LEU A 281 -34.79 7.25 -37.38
N LEU A 282 -35.11 6.26 -36.55
CA LEU A 282 -34.15 5.43 -35.85
C LEU A 282 -34.13 4.04 -36.48
N ALA A 283 -33.65 3.95 -37.73
CA ALA A 283 -33.09 2.68 -38.18
C ALA A 283 -31.94 2.32 -37.23
N PRO A 284 -31.88 1.09 -36.68
CA PRO A 284 -30.90 0.74 -35.67
C PRO A 284 -29.53 0.74 -36.32
N ILE A 285 -28.73 1.76 -36.05
CA ILE A 285 -27.29 1.63 -36.20
C ILE A 285 -26.89 0.55 -35.18
N LYS A 286 -26.81 -0.70 -35.64
CA LYS A 286 -26.14 -1.79 -34.92
C LYS A 286 -24.66 -1.47 -34.87
N LEU A 287 -24.28 -0.51 -34.03
CA LEU A 287 -22.93 -0.41 -33.54
C LEU A 287 -22.70 -1.66 -32.70
N LYS A 288 -21.90 -2.58 -33.23
CA LYS A 288 -21.41 -3.76 -32.50
C LYS A 288 -20.40 -3.26 -31.46
N ALA A 289 -20.91 -2.60 -30.42
CA ALA A 289 -20.11 -2.02 -29.36
C ALA A 289 -20.03 -3.02 -28.20
N THR A 290 -18.90 -3.70 -28.10
CA THR A 290 -18.47 -4.36 -26.86
C THR A 290 -18.03 -3.27 -25.88
N GLY A 291 -19.00 -2.66 -25.18
CA GLY A 291 -18.73 -1.64 -24.16
C GLY A 291 -19.90 -0.66 -24.01
N LYS A 292 -20.31 -0.38 -22.77
CA LYS A 292 -21.40 0.53 -22.40
C LYS A 292 -21.20 1.92 -23.05
N LEU A 293 -22.10 2.31 -23.95
CA LEU A 293 -22.18 3.66 -24.51
C LEU A 293 -22.74 4.64 -23.47
N ARG A 294 -22.14 5.83 -23.35
CA ARG A 294 -22.73 7.01 -22.68
C ARG A 294 -23.17 8.00 -23.75
N GLU A 295 -24.28 8.68 -23.51
CA GLU A 295 -24.89 9.68 -24.41
C GLU A 295 -23.97 10.89 -24.60
N GLY A 296 -23.89 11.39 -25.84
CA GLY A 296 -23.20 12.63 -26.19
C GLY A 296 -24.12 13.58 -26.94
N LEU A 297 -24.07 14.88 -26.61
CA LEU A 297 -24.84 15.93 -27.27
C LEU A 297 -24.05 16.46 -28.49
N LEU A 298 -24.68 16.52 -29.66
CA LEU A 298 -24.08 17.12 -30.86
C LEU A 298 -24.50 18.59 -30.95
N LEU A 299 -23.52 19.51 -31.00
CA LEU A 299 -23.74 20.95 -31.19
C LEU A 299 -23.20 21.40 -32.56
N TRP A 300 -23.92 22.31 -33.21
CA TRP A 300 -23.58 22.84 -34.53
C TRP A 300 -23.49 24.38 -34.46
N ARG A 301 -22.48 24.96 -35.11
CA ARG A 301 -22.27 26.43 -35.18
C ARG A 301 -22.11 26.88 -36.63
N GLU A 302 -22.59 28.08 -36.95
CA GLU A 302 -22.44 28.71 -38.26
C GLU A 302 -20.99 29.22 -38.42
N LYS A 303 -20.35 28.97 -39.58
CA LYS A 303 -19.01 29.49 -39.85
C LYS A 303 -19.06 31.02 -39.96
N GLY A 304 -18.42 31.70 -39.02
CA GLY A 304 -18.21 33.16 -39.04
C GLY A 304 -19.07 33.98 -38.07
N GLY A 305 -19.77 33.36 -37.12
CA GLY A 305 -20.54 34.05 -36.06
C GLY A 305 -20.33 33.40 -34.71
#